data_AF-A0A0X3PHD1-F1
#
_entry.id   AF-A0A0X3PHD1-F1
#
_cell.length_a   1.000
_cell.length_b   1.000
_cell.length_c   1.000
_cell.angle_alpha   90.00
_cell.angle_beta   90.00
_cell.angle_gamma   90.00
#
_symmetry.space_group_name_H-M   'P 1'
#
loop_
_entity.id
_entity.type
_entity.pdbx_description
1 polymer ?
#
loop_
_entity_poly.entity_id
_entity_poly.type
_entity_poly.pdbx_seq_one_letter_code
_entity_poly.pdbx_strand_id
1 'polypeptide(L)'
;MGIVLPPWDEIVSAHLRCLWALNKGDFEEACACQVILVKAIAKIFSEVKEENWMLPVVLTSAVDLRSFATALDTSTTGKAEPKSTYGGHMERVAQLIMKLFQICAADSRTAIEDSKKRGMMGLANQLFKIYFQINKLNLCKSIIRAIENMNMDPHFSLAQRVTFNYYVGRKAMFDGEFKLANTALTFAFERCLSSSERNKRMVLIYLIPVRMLLGIFPQQKLLGKYNLREFEGIAEAAKSGNIKRLNEDLGRYEDFFISCGIFLILEKLKVIAYRNLFKRIASILKTHLLPIAAFTDALKFMGMEDVDSDETSCILSNLIYDGKIKGYLAHQQQKLVVSKVQAFPPL
;
A
#
# COMPACT_ATOMS: atom_id res chain seq x y z
N MET A 1 -24.16 8.01 -45.59
CA MET A 1 -23.02 7.64 -44.72
C MET A 1 -22.56 8.90 -44.01
N GLY A 2 -22.62 8.94 -42.68
CA GLY A 2 -22.12 10.09 -41.93
C GLY A 2 -20.60 10.15 -42.05
N ILE A 3 -20.06 11.29 -42.50
CA ILE A 3 -18.61 11.53 -42.53
C ILE A 3 -18.20 11.98 -41.13
N VAL A 4 -17.29 11.23 -40.48
CA VAL A 4 -16.67 11.67 -39.23
C VAL A 4 -15.61 12.71 -39.60
N LEU A 5 -15.71 13.91 -39.03
CA LEU A 5 -14.81 15.02 -39.33
C LEU A 5 -13.63 15.08 -38.33
N PRO A 6 -12.49 15.64 -38.73
CA PRO A 6 -11.39 15.93 -37.81
C PRO A 6 -11.84 16.79 -36.62
N PRO A 7 -11.37 16.52 -35.38
CA PRO A 7 -10.36 15.52 -35.00
C PRO A 7 -10.92 14.14 -34.56
N TRP A 8 -12.21 13.88 -34.77
CA TRP A 8 -12.88 12.65 -34.29
C TRP A 8 -12.63 11.44 -35.19
N ASP A 9 -12.29 11.67 -36.45
CA ASP A 9 -11.93 10.65 -37.43
C ASP A 9 -10.71 9.83 -37.00
N GLU A 10 -9.69 10.48 -36.45
CA GLU A 10 -8.48 9.84 -35.91
C GLU A 10 -8.81 8.93 -34.73
N ILE A 11 -9.68 9.39 -33.81
CA ILE A 11 -10.10 8.62 -32.63
C ILE A 11 -10.88 7.38 -33.05
N VAL A 12 -11.86 7.55 -33.94
CA VAL A 12 -12.70 6.44 -34.41
C VAL A 12 -11.86 5.42 -35.19
N SER A 13 -10.99 5.88 -36.08
CA SER A 13 -10.09 5.02 -36.85
C SER A 13 -9.15 4.21 -35.94
N ALA A 14 -8.51 4.88 -34.97
CA ALA A 14 -7.63 4.23 -34.01
C ALA A 14 -8.39 3.22 -33.13
N HIS A 15 -9.62 3.53 -32.70
CA HIS A 15 -10.44 2.62 -31.92
C HIS A 15 -10.82 1.36 -32.71
N LEU A 16 -11.28 1.51 -33.95
CA LEU A 16 -11.64 0.37 -34.81
C LEU A 16 -10.43 -0.52 -35.09
N ARG A 17 -9.25 0.06 -35.34
CA ARG A 17 -8.01 -0.70 -35.53
C ARG A 17 -7.57 -1.42 -34.26
N CYS A 18 -7.74 -0.78 -33.09
CA CYS A 18 -7.50 -1.40 -31.79
C CYS A 18 -8.38 -2.63 -31.58
N LEU A 19 -9.70 -2.53 -31.83
CA LEU A 19 -10.63 -3.66 -31.72
C LEU A 19 -10.29 -4.80 -32.69
N TRP A 20 -9.91 -4.46 -33.93
CA TRP A 20 -9.46 -5.44 -34.91
C TRP A 20 -8.19 -6.18 -34.46
N ALA A 21 -7.21 -5.46 -33.91
CA ALA A 21 -5.96 -6.04 -33.40
C ALA A 21 -6.23 -6.96 -32.20
N LEU A 22 -7.10 -6.55 -31.28
CA LEU A 22 -7.54 -7.38 -30.15
C LEU A 22 -8.19 -8.69 -30.62
N ASN A 23 -9.05 -8.63 -31.63
CA ASN A 23 -9.68 -9.83 -32.20
C ASN A 23 -8.67 -10.79 -32.83
N LYS A 24 -7.51 -10.28 -33.29
CA LYS A 24 -6.40 -11.08 -33.79
C LYS A 24 -5.42 -11.55 -32.70
N GLY A 25 -5.60 -11.11 -31.46
CA GLY A 25 -4.66 -11.38 -30.35
C GLY A 25 -3.36 -10.58 -30.43
N ASP A 26 -3.30 -9.54 -31.27
CA ASP A 26 -2.13 -8.67 -31.40
C ASP A 26 -2.22 -7.52 -30.39
N PHE A 27 -1.70 -7.77 -29.18
CA PHE A 27 -1.71 -6.80 -28.09
C PHE A 27 -0.75 -5.63 -28.32
N GLU A 28 0.29 -5.80 -29.16
CA GLU A 28 1.28 -4.75 -29.42
C GLU A 28 0.66 -3.68 -30.29
N GLU A 29 0.02 -4.10 -31.38
CA GLU A 29 -0.71 -3.21 -32.28
C GLU A 29 -1.92 -2.58 -31.57
N ALA A 30 -2.65 -3.35 -30.74
CA ALA A 30 -3.76 -2.81 -29.96
C ALA A 30 -3.30 -1.69 -29.00
N CYS A 31 -2.18 -1.89 -28.30
CA CYS A 31 -1.61 -0.89 -27.41
C CYS A 31 -1.13 0.35 -28.20
N ALA A 32 -0.46 0.16 -29.34
CA ALA A 32 -0.02 1.25 -30.20
C ALA A 32 -1.21 2.11 -30.70
N CYS A 33 -2.28 1.47 -31.15
CA CYS A 33 -3.52 2.14 -31.56
C CYS A 33 -4.17 2.88 -30.38
N GLN A 34 -4.22 2.27 -29.20
CA GLN A 34 -4.76 2.92 -28.00
C GLN A 34 -3.93 4.14 -27.57
N VAL A 35 -2.60 4.11 -27.75
CA VAL A 35 -1.73 5.27 -27.50
C VAL A 35 -2.08 6.43 -28.42
N ILE A 36 -2.33 6.17 -29.71
CA ILE A 36 -2.75 7.19 -30.68
C ILE A 36 -4.08 7.80 -30.23
N LEU A 37 -5.07 6.95 -29.93
CA LEU A 37 -6.38 7.35 -29.45
C LEU A 37 -6.29 8.23 -28.19
N VAL A 38 -5.50 7.84 -27.19
CA VAL A 38 -5.36 8.61 -25.94
C VAL A 38 -4.67 9.95 -26.17
N LYS A 39 -3.71 10.04 -27.11
CA LYS A 39 -3.08 11.32 -27.48
C LYS A 39 -4.07 12.27 -28.16
N ALA A 40 -4.87 11.75 -29.10
CA ALA A 40 -5.91 12.53 -29.77
C ALA A 40 -6.97 13.02 -28.77
N ILE A 41 -7.44 12.14 -27.88
CA ILE A 41 -8.34 12.50 -26.78
C ILE A 41 -7.71 13.57 -25.89
N ALA A 42 -6.45 13.43 -25.49
CA ALA A 42 -5.79 14.42 -24.64
C ALA A 42 -5.72 15.81 -25.29
N LYS A 43 -5.52 15.87 -26.61
CA LYS A 43 -5.55 17.13 -27.36
C LYS A 43 -6.93 17.78 -27.30
N ILE A 44 -7.98 17.07 -27.74
CA ILE A 44 -9.37 17.58 -27.73
C ILE A 44 -9.79 17.95 -26.30
N PHE A 45 -9.49 17.08 -25.35
CA PHE A 45 -9.85 17.28 -23.95
C PHE A 45 -9.16 18.50 -23.34
N SER A 46 -8.01 18.95 -23.86
CA SER A 46 -7.39 20.22 -23.45
C SER A 46 -8.05 21.45 -24.07
N GLU A 47 -8.64 21.32 -25.26
CA GLU A 47 -9.27 22.40 -26.02
C GLU A 47 -10.71 22.69 -25.57
N VAL A 48 -11.47 21.66 -25.21
CA VAL A 48 -12.82 21.80 -24.64
C VAL A 48 -12.74 22.54 -23.32
N LYS A 49 -13.27 23.76 -23.22
CA LYS A 49 -13.24 24.55 -21.97
C LYS A 49 -14.57 24.40 -21.23
N GLU A 50 -14.52 24.46 -19.90
CA GLU A 50 -15.69 24.59 -19.04
C GLU A 50 -16.74 23.45 -19.16
N GLU A 51 -16.36 22.31 -19.74
CA GLU A 51 -17.21 21.12 -19.85
C GLU A 51 -16.45 19.85 -19.43
N ASN A 52 -17.18 18.87 -18.90
CA ASN A 52 -16.61 17.59 -18.46
C ASN A 52 -17.28 16.33 -19.05
N TRP A 53 -18.14 16.47 -20.07
CA TRP A 53 -18.86 15.35 -20.68
C TRP A 53 -17.93 14.25 -21.22
N MET A 54 -16.69 14.60 -21.59
CA MET A 54 -15.68 13.65 -22.06
C MET A 54 -15.05 12.80 -20.96
N LEU A 55 -15.27 13.11 -19.68
CA LEU A 55 -14.63 12.39 -18.56
C LEU A 55 -14.83 10.87 -18.58
N PRO A 56 -16.04 10.33 -18.85
CA PRO A 56 -16.23 8.89 -18.95
C PRO A 56 -15.36 8.25 -20.04
N VAL A 57 -15.22 8.91 -21.20
CA VAL A 57 -14.39 8.44 -22.31
C VAL A 57 -12.90 8.49 -21.95
N VAL A 58 -12.45 9.59 -21.35
CA VAL A 58 -11.06 9.76 -20.87
C VAL A 58 -10.70 8.68 -19.85
N LEU A 59 -11.57 8.44 -18.87
CA LEU A 59 -11.36 7.43 -17.82
C LEU A 59 -11.33 6.02 -18.38
N THR A 60 -12.26 5.68 -19.29
CA THR A 60 -12.31 4.38 -19.95
C THR A 60 -11.06 4.15 -20.80
N SER A 61 -10.67 5.15 -21.59
CA SER A 61 -9.47 5.08 -22.43
C SER A 61 -8.20 4.86 -21.61
N ALA A 62 -8.10 5.48 -20.42
CA ALA A 62 -6.99 5.27 -19.49
C ALA A 62 -6.99 3.86 -18.86
N VAL A 63 -8.18 3.31 -18.56
CA VAL A 63 -8.32 1.92 -18.08
C VAL A 63 -7.88 0.92 -19.15
N ASP A 64 -8.33 1.12 -20.39
CA ASP A 64 -8.00 0.25 -21.52
C ASP A 64 -6.51 0.30 -21.83
N LEU A 65 -5.93 1.51 -21.90
CA LEU A 65 -4.50 1.70 -22.14
C LEU A 65 -3.65 0.99 -21.08
N ARG A 66 -4.01 1.11 -19.80
CA ARG A 66 -3.34 0.36 -18.73
C ARG A 66 -3.49 -1.15 -18.92
N SER A 67 -4.68 -1.61 -19.26
CA SER A 67 -4.98 -3.05 -19.37
C SER A 67 -4.20 -3.69 -20.53
N PHE A 68 -4.08 -3.01 -21.66
CA PHE A 68 -3.24 -3.46 -22.78
C PHE A 68 -1.76 -3.47 -22.42
N ALA A 69 -1.27 -2.44 -21.71
CA ALA A 69 0.10 -2.42 -21.23
C ALA A 69 0.41 -3.58 -20.27
N THR A 70 -0.51 -3.89 -19.35
CA THR A 70 -0.39 -5.05 -18.45
C THR A 70 -0.38 -6.38 -19.22
N ALA A 71 -1.20 -6.52 -20.26
CA ALA A 71 -1.22 -7.73 -21.09
C ALA A 71 0.07 -7.93 -21.90
N LEU A 72 0.65 -6.85 -22.41
CA LEU A 72 1.96 -6.87 -23.09
C LEU A 72 3.09 -7.29 -22.16
N ASP A 73 3.13 -6.74 -20.95
CA ASP A 73 4.13 -7.13 -19.97
C ASP A 73 4.01 -8.63 -19.62
N THR A 74 2.79 -9.13 -19.45
CA THR A 74 2.53 -10.55 -19.10
C THR A 74 2.87 -11.51 -20.23
N SER A 75 2.74 -11.10 -21.50
CA SER A 75 3.09 -11.93 -22.65
C SER A 75 4.60 -11.95 -22.94
N THR A 76 5.31 -10.88 -22.57
CA THR A 76 6.76 -10.75 -22.75
C THR A 76 7.53 -11.55 -21.69
N THR A 77 7.01 -11.67 -20.47
CA THR A 77 7.64 -12.45 -19.38
C THR A 77 7.77 -13.94 -19.68
N GLY A 78 6.99 -14.48 -20.63
CA GLY A 78 7.11 -15.87 -21.05
C GLY A 78 8.22 -16.15 -22.09
N LYS A 79 8.89 -15.12 -22.64
CA LYS A 79 9.75 -15.28 -23.82
C LYS A 79 11.14 -14.62 -23.80
N ALA A 80 11.56 -13.82 -22.81
CA ALA A 80 12.94 -13.29 -22.77
C ALA A 80 13.42 -12.76 -21.39
N GLU A 81 14.75 -12.61 -21.26
CA GLU A 81 15.59 -12.30 -20.09
C GLU A 81 15.24 -11.04 -19.24
N PRO A 82 15.70 -10.96 -17.96
CA PRO A 82 15.09 -10.13 -16.91
C PRO A 82 15.49 -8.63 -16.82
N LYS A 83 16.08 -7.96 -17.83
CA LYS A 83 16.90 -6.76 -17.50
C LYS A 83 16.89 -5.47 -18.35
N SER A 84 16.00 -5.24 -19.33
CA SER A 84 16.01 -3.89 -19.99
C SER A 84 14.70 -3.29 -20.46
N THR A 85 13.60 -4.06 -20.52
CA THR A 85 12.30 -3.55 -21.01
C THR A 85 11.17 -3.66 -20.00
N TYR A 86 11.47 -4.14 -18.78
CA TYR A 86 10.56 -4.20 -17.63
C TYR A 86 10.26 -2.79 -17.12
N GLY A 87 9.34 -2.09 -17.78
CA GLY A 87 8.91 -0.74 -17.40
C GLY A 87 8.82 0.25 -18.55
N GLY A 88 9.44 0.01 -19.71
CA GLY A 88 9.42 0.97 -20.82
C GLY A 88 7.99 1.30 -21.31
N HIS A 89 7.18 0.27 -21.55
CA HIS A 89 5.80 0.45 -22.02
C HIS A 89 4.90 1.01 -20.92
N MET A 90 4.96 0.45 -19.70
CA MET A 90 4.18 0.92 -18.56
C MET A 90 4.51 2.36 -18.15
N GLU A 91 5.78 2.76 -18.18
CA GLU A 91 6.20 4.14 -17.89
C GLU A 91 5.69 5.10 -18.96
N ARG A 92 5.80 4.73 -20.24
CA ARG A 92 5.27 5.53 -21.35
C ARG A 92 3.75 5.70 -21.22
N VAL A 93 3.03 4.63 -20.87
CA VAL A 93 1.58 4.69 -20.62
C VAL A 93 1.27 5.54 -19.40
N ALA A 94 2.03 5.41 -18.31
CA ALA A 94 1.86 6.25 -17.14
C ALA A 94 2.07 7.74 -17.45
N GLN A 95 3.03 8.09 -18.31
CA GLN A 95 3.23 9.49 -18.76
C GLN A 95 2.01 10.02 -19.52
N LEU A 96 1.36 9.22 -20.36
CA LEU A 96 0.15 9.63 -21.07
C LEU A 96 -1.03 9.82 -20.11
N ILE A 97 -1.23 8.91 -19.16
CA ILE A 97 -2.27 9.05 -18.13
C ILE A 97 -1.97 10.25 -17.21
N MET A 98 -0.70 10.51 -16.90
CA MET A 98 -0.27 11.69 -16.14
C MET A 98 -0.59 12.98 -16.90
N LYS A 99 -0.42 13.01 -18.23
CA LYS A 99 -0.84 14.16 -19.04
C LYS A 99 -2.34 14.42 -18.94
N LEU A 100 -3.18 13.38 -19.00
CA LEU A 100 -4.62 13.51 -18.77
C LEU A 100 -4.92 14.04 -17.36
N PHE A 101 -4.22 13.53 -16.35
CA PHE A 101 -4.35 14.00 -14.96
C PHE A 101 -3.99 15.48 -14.83
N GLN A 102 -2.91 15.93 -15.48
CA GLN A 102 -2.50 17.34 -15.49
C GLN A 102 -3.50 18.25 -16.20
N ILE A 103 -4.13 17.79 -17.29
CA ILE A 103 -5.22 18.53 -17.96
C ILE A 103 -6.39 18.73 -16.98
N CYS A 104 -6.78 17.70 -16.24
CA CYS A 104 -7.81 17.83 -15.20
C CYS A 104 -7.37 18.75 -14.06
N ALA A 105 -6.11 18.69 -13.63
CA ALA A 105 -5.58 19.50 -12.53
C ALA A 105 -5.51 21.00 -12.86
N ALA A 106 -5.24 21.33 -14.12
CA ALA A 106 -5.15 22.71 -14.60
C ALA A 106 -6.52 23.42 -14.67
N ASP A 107 -7.62 22.67 -14.56
CA ASP A 107 -8.97 23.22 -14.59
C ASP A 107 -9.32 23.98 -13.30
N SER A 108 -9.14 25.29 -13.32
CA SER A 108 -9.20 26.18 -12.15
C SER A 108 -10.41 27.11 -12.13
N ARG A 109 -11.05 27.36 -13.27
CA ARG A 109 -12.09 28.40 -13.42
C ARG A 109 -13.50 27.84 -13.56
N THR A 110 -13.64 26.54 -13.74
CA THR A 110 -14.93 25.87 -13.96
C THR A 110 -15.62 25.60 -12.63
N ALA A 111 -16.95 25.72 -12.59
CA ALA A 111 -17.75 25.26 -11.47
C ALA A 111 -17.46 23.77 -11.18
N ILE A 112 -17.56 23.37 -9.92
CA ILE A 112 -17.22 21.99 -9.49
C ILE A 112 -17.99 20.93 -10.30
N GLU A 113 -19.26 21.19 -10.59
CA GLU A 113 -20.15 20.26 -11.29
C GLU A 113 -19.68 19.95 -12.72
N ASP A 114 -19.18 20.99 -13.41
CA ASP A 114 -18.71 20.94 -14.80
C ASP A 114 -17.19 20.78 -14.90
N SER A 115 -16.49 20.75 -13.76
CA SER A 115 -15.03 20.68 -13.75
C SER A 115 -14.51 19.29 -14.12
N LYS A 116 -13.43 19.29 -14.89
CA LYS A 116 -12.62 18.11 -15.23
C LYS A 116 -11.89 17.53 -14.01
N LYS A 117 -11.77 18.30 -12.92
CA LYS A 117 -11.22 17.84 -11.63
C LYS A 117 -11.90 16.59 -11.10
N ARG A 118 -13.17 16.36 -11.45
CA ARG A 118 -13.93 15.14 -11.13
C ARG A 118 -13.29 13.86 -11.71
N GLY A 119 -12.47 13.97 -12.76
CA GLY A 119 -11.71 12.86 -13.33
C GLY A 119 -10.41 12.49 -12.59
N MET A 120 -9.88 13.39 -11.75
CA MET A 120 -8.52 13.26 -11.21
C MET A 120 -8.34 11.99 -10.37
N MET A 121 -9.28 11.65 -9.50
CA MET A 121 -9.18 10.45 -8.66
C MET A 121 -9.22 9.16 -9.49
N GLY A 122 -10.05 9.13 -10.54
CA GLY A 122 -10.11 7.99 -11.47
C GLY A 122 -8.79 7.77 -12.20
N LEU A 123 -8.16 8.84 -12.67
CA LEU A 123 -6.85 8.81 -13.33
C LEU A 123 -5.73 8.45 -12.36
N ALA A 124 -5.72 9.05 -11.16
CA ALA A 124 -4.77 8.73 -10.10
C ALA A 124 -4.82 7.24 -9.72
N ASN A 125 -6.01 6.65 -9.64
CA ASN A 125 -6.15 5.23 -9.38
C ASN A 125 -5.53 4.34 -10.47
N GLN A 126 -5.56 4.76 -11.74
CA GLN A 126 -4.85 4.03 -12.80
C GLN A 126 -3.33 4.22 -12.69
N LEU A 127 -2.87 5.44 -12.39
CA LEU A 127 -1.45 5.72 -12.14
C LEU A 127 -0.90 4.90 -10.97
N PHE A 128 -1.63 4.79 -9.86
CA PHE A 128 -1.23 3.97 -8.72
C PHE A 128 -1.13 2.48 -9.09
N LYS A 129 -2.09 1.94 -9.85
CA LYS A 129 -2.00 0.55 -10.34
C LYS A 129 -0.70 0.31 -11.11
N ILE A 130 -0.30 1.25 -11.97
CA ILE A 130 0.95 1.14 -12.73
C ILE A 130 2.17 1.30 -11.81
N TYR A 131 2.24 2.37 -11.02
CA TYR A 131 3.40 2.68 -10.17
C TYR A 131 3.68 1.63 -9.11
N PHE A 132 2.65 1.00 -8.54
CA PHE A 132 2.86 -0.14 -7.65
C PHE A 132 3.35 -1.38 -8.40
N GLN A 133 2.93 -1.59 -9.65
CA GLN A 133 3.39 -2.72 -10.46
C GLN A 133 4.86 -2.55 -10.89
N ILE A 134 5.28 -1.34 -11.26
CA ILE A 134 6.68 -1.05 -11.65
C ILE A 134 7.58 -0.65 -10.46
N ASN A 135 7.08 -0.77 -9.23
CA ASN A 135 7.78 -0.40 -7.99
C ASN A 135 8.34 1.05 -7.94
N LYS A 136 7.64 2.03 -8.53
CA LYS A 136 7.99 3.47 -8.49
C LYS A 136 7.07 4.25 -7.54
N LEU A 137 7.05 3.85 -6.27
CA LEU A 137 6.11 4.38 -5.26
C LEU A 137 6.30 5.86 -4.93
N ASN A 138 7.53 6.37 -5.09
CA ASN A 138 7.88 7.78 -4.90
C ASN A 138 7.05 8.72 -5.80
N LEU A 139 6.65 8.27 -7.00
CA LEU A 139 5.81 9.04 -7.93
C LEU A 139 4.37 9.23 -7.44
N CYS A 140 3.90 8.41 -6.50
CA CYS A 140 2.56 8.54 -5.94
C CYS A 140 2.42 9.80 -5.06
N LYS A 141 3.49 10.27 -4.43
CA LYS A 141 3.44 11.35 -3.42
C LYS A 141 2.87 12.66 -3.98
N SER A 142 3.29 13.06 -5.18
CA SER A 142 2.80 14.29 -5.83
C SER A 142 1.32 14.19 -6.22
N ILE A 143 0.89 13.02 -6.71
CA ILE A 143 -0.50 12.75 -7.08
C ILE A 143 -1.40 12.80 -5.84
N ILE A 144 -1.00 12.14 -4.74
CA ILE A 144 -1.74 12.13 -3.48
C ILE A 144 -1.95 13.57 -2.99
N ARG A 145 -0.85 14.35 -2.93
CA ARG A 145 -0.90 15.74 -2.50
C ARG A 145 -1.79 16.61 -3.37
N ALA A 146 -1.77 16.41 -4.70
CA ALA A 146 -2.62 17.16 -5.62
C ALA A 146 -4.12 16.89 -5.37
N ILE A 147 -4.51 15.64 -5.09
CA ILE A 147 -5.90 15.29 -4.80
C ILE A 147 -6.34 15.80 -3.43
N GLU A 148 -5.52 15.63 -2.39
CA GLU A 148 -5.82 16.08 -1.03
C GLU A 148 -6.02 17.59 -0.96
N ASN A 149 -5.19 18.37 -1.67
CA ASN A 149 -5.29 19.83 -1.71
C ASN A 149 -6.60 20.35 -2.33
N MET A 150 -7.28 19.55 -3.14
CA MET A 150 -8.53 19.98 -3.78
C MET A 150 -9.72 19.89 -2.83
N ASN A 151 -9.66 19.02 -1.81
CA ASN A 151 -10.76 18.76 -0.88
C ASN A 151 -12.12 18.47 -1.57
N MET A 152 -12.09 17.63 -2.61
CA MET A 152 -13.23 17.33 -3.49
C MET A 152 -13.87 15.96 -3.25
N ASP A 153 -13.57 15.34 -2.11
CA ASP A 153 -13.97 13.99 -1.75
C ASP A 153 -15.44 13.61 -2.04
N PRO A 154 -16.44 14.46 -1.74
CA PRO A 154 -17.85 14.14 -1.99
C PRO A 154 -18.21 13.97 -3.49
N HIS A 155 -17.42 14.54 -4.40
CA HIS A 155 -17.70 14.56 -5.84
C HIS A 155 -17.12 13.35 -6.58
N PHE A 156 -16.34 12.51 -5.88
CA PHE A 156 -15.82 11.26 -6.41
C PHE A 156 -16.72 10.08 -6.00
N SER A 157 -16.84 9.10 -6.90
CA SER A 157 -17.58 7.87 -6.58
C SER A 157 -16.94 7.14 -5.40
N LEU A 158 -17.76 6.42 -4.63
CA LEU A 158 -17.27 5.62 -3.51
C LEU A 158 -16.20 4.61 -3.94
N ALA A 159 -16.37 3.99 -5.12
CA ALA A 159 -15.41 3.04 -5.66
C ALA A 159 -14.04 3.68 -5.96
N GLN A 160 -14.02 4.90 -6.48
CA GLN A 160 -12.78 5.66 -6.67
C GLN A 160 -12.10 5.98 -5.35
N ARG A 161 -12.87 6.45 -4.34
CA ARG A 161 -12.34 6.78 -3.01
C ARG A 161 -11.77 5.58 -2.27
N VAL A 162 -12.45 4.43 -2.35
CA VAL A 162 -11.97 3.17 -1.77
C VAL A 162 -10.65 2.75 -2.40
N THR A 163 -10.56 2.79 -3.74
CA THR A 163 -9.33 2.44 -4.47
C THR A 163 -8.19 3.40 -4.13
N PHE A 164 -8.48 4.70 -4.06
CA PHE A 164 -7.50 5.74 -3.73
C PHE A 164 -6.92 5.50 -2.32
N ASN A 165 -7.80 5.34 -1.33
CA ASN A 165 -7.39 5.10 0.06
C ASN A 165 -6.63 3.78 0.25
N TYR A 166 -6.96 2.74 -0.52
CA TYR A 166 -6.18 1.50 -0.52
C TYR A 166 -4.71 1.75 -0.91
N TYR A 167 -4.46 2.52 -1.97
CA TYR A 167 -3.10 2.82 -2.41
C TYR A 167 -2.38 3.83 -1.52
N VAL A 168 -3.07 4.89 -1.06
CA VAL A 168 -2.53 5.83 -0.07
C VAL A 168 -2.09 5.09 1.19
N GLY A 169 -2.93 4.20 1.69
CA GLY A 169 -2.64 3.42 2.89
C GLY A 169 -1.45 2.47 2.72
N ARG A 170 -1.34 1.79 1.56
CA ARG A 170 -0.16 0.96 1.24
C ARG A 170 1.12 1.78 1.15
N LYS A 171 1.09 2.92 0.46
CA LYS A 171 2.24 3.83 0.36
C LYS A 171 2.66 4.32 1.75
N ALA A 172 1.69 4.73 2.58
CA ALA A 172 1.95 5.19 3.94
C ALA A 172 2.56 4.09 4.82
N MET A 173 2.12 2.84 4.66
CA MET A 173 2.72 1.69 5.34
C MET A 173 4.19 1.51 4.96
N PHE A 174 4.54 1.60 3.67
CA PHE A 174 5.92 1.49 3.20
C PHE A 174 6.83 2.62 3.70
N ASP A 175 6.28 3.84 3.81
CA ASP A 175 6.99 5.00 4.38
C ASP A 175 7.09 4.97 5.91
N GLY A 176 6.48 3.98 6.58
CA GLY A 176 6.46 3.88 8.05
C GLY A 176 5.44 4.80 8.73
N GLU A 177 4.57 5.47 7.97
CA GLU A 177 3.50 6.34 8.46
C GLU A 177 2.27 5.51 8.90
N PHE A 178 2.43 4.64 9.90
CA PHE A 178 1.43 3.63 10.27
C PHE A 178 0.06 4.20 10.69
N LYS A 179 0.03 5.39 11.31
CA LYS A 179 -1.23 6.04 11.69
C LYS A 179 -2.06 6.44 10.47
N LEU A 180 -1.42 7.06 9.47
CA LEU A 180 -2.07 7.42 8.21
C LEU A 180 -2.49 6.16 7.44
N ALA A 181 -1.62 5.16 7.40
CA ALA A 181 -1.92 3.86 6.79
C ALA A 181 -3.17 3.22 7.40
N ASN A 182 -3.28 3.21 8.74
CA ASN A 182 -4.45 2.67 9.43
C ASN A 182 -5.73 3.41 9.04
N THR A 183 -5.71 4.75 9.04
CA THR A 183 -6.89 5.56 8.69
C THR A 183 -7.36 5.27 7.25
N ALA A 184 -6.44 5.34 6.28
CA ALA A 184 -6.76 5.14 4.88
C ALA A 184 -7.22 3.69 4.58
N LEU A 185 -6.50 2.68 5.08
CA LEU A 185 -6.88 1.27 4.88
C LEU A 185 -8.18 0.91 5.62
N THR A 186 -8.44 1.51 6.78
CA THR A 186 -9.72 1.35 7.49
C THR A 186 -10.88 1.89 6.65
N PHE A 187 -10.73 3.12 6.11
CA PHE A 187 -11.71 3.68 5.18
C PHE A 187 -11.97 2.76 3.99
N ALA A 188 -10.89 2.27 3.36
CA ALA A 188 -11.00 1.36 2.22
C ALA A 188 -11.74 0.05 2.59
N PHE A 189 -11.47 -0.52 3.75
CA PHE A 189 -12.12 -1.76 4.21
C PHE A 189 -13.61 -1.57 4.54
N GLU A 190 -13.93 -0.52 5.29
CA GLU A 190 -15.29 -0.25 5.78
C GLU A 190 -16.22 0.23 4.67
N ARG A 191 -15.71 1.04 3.76
CA ARG A 191 -16.48 1.60 2.63
C ARG A 191 -16.51 0.70 1.40
N CYS A 192 -15.74 -0.40 1.38
CA CYS A 192 -15.85 -1.40 0.34
C CYS A 192 -17.16 -2.19 0.48
N LEU A 193 -17.81 -2.47 -0.66
CA LEU A 193 -19.04 -3.26 -0.74
C LEU A 193 -18.87 -4.60 0.00
N SER A 194 -19.87 -4.98 0.79
CA SER A 194 -19.88 -6.23 1.56
C SER A 194 -19.72 -7.47 0.67
N SER A 195 -20.27 -7.44 -0.54
CA SER A 195 -20.15 -8.50 -1.55
C SER A 195 -18.76 -8.60 -2.19
N SER A 196 -17.92 -7.56 -2.08
CA SER A 196 -16.58 -7.54 -2.68
C SER A 196 -15.53 -8.19 -1.76
N GLU A 197 -15.71 -9.47 -1.43
CA GLU A 197 -14.87 -10.18 -0.47
C GLU A 197 -13.38 -10.18 -0.86
N ARG A 198 -13.09 -10.37 -2.15
CA ARG A 198 -11.71 -10.31 -2.68
C ARG A 198 -11.05 -8.96 -2.40
N ASN A 199 -11.77 -7.85 -2.59
CA ASN A 199 -11.24 -6.52 -2.32
C ASN A 199 -11.02 -6.30 -0.83
N LYS A 200 -11.96 -6.74 0.02
CA LYS A 200 -11.79 -6.67 1.48
C LYS A 200 -10.59 -7.49 1.94
N ARG A 201 -10.39 -8.68 1.39
CA ARG A 201 -9.20 -9.50 1.66
C ARG A 201 -7.92 -8.78 1.27
N MET A 202 -7.86 -8.17 0.08
CA MET A 202 -6.68 -7.39 -0.35
C MET A 202 -6.38 -6.23 0.60
N VAL A 203 -7.40 -5.49 1.07
CA VAL A 203 -7.20 -4.42 2.05
C VAL A 203 -6.67 -4.97 3.38
N LEU A 204 -7.22 -6.09 3.85
CA LEU A 204 -6.85 -6.70 5.13
C LEU A 204 -5.41 -7.19 5.18
N ILE A 205 -4.86 -7.70 4.07
CA ILE A 205 -3.45 -8.11 3.97
C ILE A 205 -2.50 -6.99 4.41
N TYR A 206 -2.84 -5.73 4.12
CA TYR A 206 -2.04 -4.57 4.53
C TYR A 206 -2.51 -3.96 5.85
N LEU A 207 -3.82 -3.98 6.13
CA LEU A 207 -4.38 -3.38 7.35
C LEU A 207 -3.98 -4.15 8.61
N ILE A 208 -3.91 -5.49 8.54
CA ILE A 208 -3.59 -6.34 9.70
C ILE A 208 -2.17 -6.05 10.22
N PRO A 209 -1.09 -6.10 9.41
CA PRO A 209 0.27 -5.70 9.84
C PRO A 209 0.32 -4.31 10.48
N VAL A 210 -0.30 -3.32 9.82
CA VAL A 210 -0.34 -1.94 10.30
C VAL A 210 -1.00 -1.85 11.68
N ARG A 211 -2.15 -2.50 11.86
CA ARG A 211 -2.85 -2.50 13.15
C ARG A 211 -2.06 -3.23 14.24
N MET A 212 -1.40 -4.34 13.92
CA MET A 212 -0.55 -5.06 14.89
C MET A 212 0.64 -4.21 15.36
N LEU A 213 1.25 -3.41 14.48
CA LEU A 213 2.30 -2.46 14.84
C LEU A 213 1.79 -1.32 15.74
N LEU A 214 0.51 -0.96 15.60
CA LEU A 214 -0.23 -0.05 16.48
C LEU A 214 -0.84 -0.76 17.71
N GLY A 215 -0.45 -2.00 17.98
CA GLY A 215 -0.92 -2.76 19.15
C GLY A 215 -2.34 -3.32 19.07
N ILE A 216 -3.00 -3.23 17.92
CA ILE A 216 -4.35 -3.74 17.67
C ILE A 216 -4.25 -5.08 16.93
N PHE A 217 -4.62 -6.17 17.59
CA PHE A 217 -4.49 -7.52 17.04
C PHE A 217 -5.79 -8.02 16.39
N PRO A 218 -5.71 -8.81 15.30
CA PRO A 218 -6.89 -9.35 14.62
C PRO A 218 -7.62 -10.39 15.48
N GLN A 219 -8.93 -10.54 15.25
CA GLN A 219 -9.73 -11.62 15.82
C GLN A 219 -9.69 -12.86 14.91
N GLN A 220 -9.67 -14.06 15.49
CA GLN A 220 -9.65 -15.31 14.71
C GLN A 220 -10.83 -15.44 13.74
N LYS A 221 -12.02 -14.98 14.15
CA LYS A 221 -13.21 -14.98 13.28
C LYS A 221 -12.99 -14.14 12.01
N LEU A 222 -12.28 -13.02 12.12
CA LEU A 222 -11.96 -12.16 10.97
C LEU A 222 -10.98 -12.87 10.02
N LEU A 223 -9.92 -13.48 10.55
CA LEU A 223 -8.92 -14.20 9.76
C LEU A 223 -9.54 -15.41 9.04
N GLY A 224 -10.38 -16.16 9.74
CA GLY A 224 -11.13 -17.28 9.18
C GLY A 224 -12.07 -16.84 8.06
N LYS A 225 -12.83 -15.74 8.26
CA LYS A 225 -13.79 -15.23 7.27
C LYS A 225 -13.13 -14.85 5.93
N TYR A 226 -11.94 -14.25 5.96
CA TYR A 226 -11.27 -13.75 4.75
C TYR A 226 -10.11 -14.63 4.27
N ASN A 227 -9.97 -15.84 4.81
CA ASN A 227 -8.88 -16.77 4.50
C ASN A 227 -7.48 -16.12 4.63
N LEU A 228 -7.18 -15.69 5.86
CA LEU A 228 -5.94 -15.01 6.26
C LEU A 228 -5.34 -15.66 7.52
N ARG A 229 -5.40 -17.00 7.62
CA ARG A 229 -4.95 -17.75 8.80
C ARG A 229 -3.44 -17.71 8.99
N GLU A 230 -2.68 -17.34 7.96
CA GLU A 230 -1.23 -17.13 8.02
C GLU A 230 -0.84 -16.08 9.06
N PHE A 231 -1.74 -15.12 9.37
CA PHE A 231 -1.52 -14.11 10.40
C PHE A 231 -1.80 -14.58 11.83
N GLU A 232 -2.42 -15.75 12.02
CA GLU A 232 -2.90 -16.22 13.33
C GLU A 232 -1.73 -16.41 14.31
N GLY A 233 -0.73 -17.20 13.91
CA GLY A 233 0.44 -17.48 14.72
C GLY A 233 1.28 -16.24 15.01
N ILE A 234 1.48 -15.39 14.00
CA ILE A 234 2.19 -14.11 14.11
C ILE A 234 1.50 -13.17 15.11
N ALA A 235 0.18 -13.01 15.01
CA ALA A 235 -0.58 -12.15 15.90
C ALA A 235 -0.49 -12.64 17.36
N GLU A 236 -0.62 -13.95 17.59
CA GLU A 236 -0.53 -14.54 18.91
C GLU A 236 0.89 -14.41 19.50
N ALA A 237 1.92 -14.67 18.69
CA ALA A 237 3.32 -14.58 19.09
C ALA A 237 3.71 -13.14 19.44
N ALA A 238 3.37 -12.16 18.60
CA ALA A 238 3.63 -10.75 18.86
C ALA A 238 2.85 -10.24 20.10
N LYS A 239 1.59 -10.67 20.28
CA LYS A 239 0.78 -10.31 21.45
C LYS A 239 1.33 -10.90 22.75
N SER A 240 1.80 -12.14 22.73
CA SER A 240 2.30 -12.85 23.90
C SER A 240 3.78 -12.56 24.22
N GLY A 241 4.51 -11.96 23.28
CA GLY A 241 5.96 -11.76 23.37
C GLY A 241 6.77 -13.02 23.12
N ASN A 242 6.23 -14.01 22.41
CA ASN A 242 6.95 -15.23 22.06
C ASN A 242 7.77 -14.99 20.78
N ILE A 243 9.04 -14.63 20.94
CA ILE A 243 9.93 -14.28 19.82
C ILE A 243 10.25 -15.50 18.97
N LYS A 244 10.46 -16.67 19.60
CA LYS A 244 10.74 -17.93 18.91
C LYS A 244 9.64 -18.27 17.92
N ARG A 245 8.40 -18.33 18.41
CA ARG A 245 7.22 -18.64 17.58
C ARG A 245 7.00 -17.58 16.50
N LEU A 246 7.27 -16.31 16.79
CA LEU A 246 7.17 -15.26 15.79
C LEU A 246 8.12 -15.52 14.62
N ASN A 247 9.38 -15.90 14.88
CA ASN A 247 10.35 -16.23 13.84
C ASN A 247 9.96 -17.50 13.06
N GLU A 248 9.50 -18.53 13.76
CA GLU A 248 9.02 -19.78 13.14
C GLU A 248 7.82 -19.54 12.21
N ASP A 249 6.82 -18.78 12.66
CA ASP A 249 5.63 -18.47 11.86
C ASP A 249 5.94 -17.52 10.69
N LEU A 250 6.86 -16.58 10.86
CA LEU A 250 7.36 -15.74 9.76
C LEU A 250 8.07 -16.56 8.69
N GLY A 251 8.95 -17.48 9.09
CA GLY A 251 9.64 -18.39 8.16
C GLY A 251 8.70 -19.37 7.47
N ARG A 252 7.72 -19.92 8.21
CA ARG A 252 6.75 -20.88 7.67
C ARG A 252 5.92 -20.32 6.51
N TYR A 253 5.57 -19.04 6.57
CA TYR A 253 4.73 -18.37 5.57
C TYR A 253 5.49 -17.28 4.80
N GLU A 254 6.82 -17.40 4.73
CA GLU A 254 7.71 -16.41 4.11
C GLU A 254 7.30 -16.09 2.66
N ASP A 255 7.14 -17.12 1.81
CA ASP A 255 6.72 -16.98 0.41
C ASP A 255 5.40 -16.19 0.25
N PHE A 256 4.43 -16.47 1.12
CA PHE A 256 3.15 -15.77 1.12
C PHE A 256 3.32 -14.28 1.43
N PHE A 257 4.09 -13.93 2.46
CA PHE A 257 4.30 -12.53 2.84
C PHE A 257 5.22 -11.78 1.88
N ILE A 258 6.19 -12.44 1.27
CA ILE A 258 7.05 -11.88 0.21
C ILE A 258 6.20 -11.58 -1.02
N SER A 259 5.38 -12.54 -1.48
CA SER A 259 4.49 -12.32 -2.64
C SER A 259 3.48 -11.18 -2.42
N CYS A 260 3.07 -10.93 -1.17
CA CYS A 260 2.22 -9.81 -0.80
C CYS A 260 2.98 -8.48 -0.62
N GLY A 261 4.31 -8.52 -0.52
CA GLY A 261 5.18 -7.37 -0.25
C GLY A 261 5.09 -6.84 1.18
N ILE A 262 4.80 -7.69 2.18
CA ILE A 262 4.61 -7.27 3.58
C ILE A 262 5.56 -7.92 4.58
N PHE A 263 6.44 -8.83 4.12
CA PHE A 263 7.38 -9.54 4.99
C PHE A 263 8.19 -8.60 5.90
N LEU A 264 8.84 -7.59 5.32
CA LEU A 264 9.62 -6.60 6.08
C LEU A 264 8.79 -5.77 7.05
N ILE A 265 7.50 -5.57 6.78
CA ILE A 265 6.58 -4.88 7.69
C ILE A 265 6.25 -5.77 8.88
N LEU A 266 6.05 -7.07 8.65
CA LEU A 266 5.79 -8.05 9.70
C LEU A 266 7.04 -8.28 10.56
N GLU A 267 8.25 -8.24 10.01
CA GLU A 267 9.48 -8.32 10.80
C GLU A 267 9.58 -7.21 11.86
N LYS A 268 9.05 -6.02 11.58
CA LYS A 268 9.00 -4.92 12.57
C LYS A 268 8.17 -5.28 13.81
N LEU A 269 7.33 -6.32 13.76
CA LEU A 269 6.60 -6.83 14.94
C LEU A 269 7.53 -7.44 15.98
N LYS A 270 8.78 -7.79 15.63
CA LYS A 270 9.80 -8.22 16.60
C LYS A 270 9.95 -7.18 17.72
N VAL A 271 9.95 -5.88 17.39
CA VAL A 271 10.01 -4.79 18.38
C VAL A 271 8.83 -4.86 19.37
N ILE A 272 7.63 -5.13 18.86
CA ILE A 272 6.42 -5.30 19.68
C ILE A 272 6.51 -6.56 20.55
N ALA A 273 7.03 -7.67 20.00
CA ALA A 273 7.22 -8.91 20.73
C ALA A 273 8.25 -8.76 21.87
N TYR A 274 9.41 -8.14 21.61
CA TYR A 274 10.41 -7.82 22.65
C TYR A 274 9.80 -6.99 23.77
N ARG A 275 9.10 -5.90 23.41
CA ARG A 275 8.40 -5.05 24.38
C ARG A 275 7.44 -5.87 25.23
N ASN A 276 6.62 -6.73 24.62
CA ASN A 276 5.61 -7.50 25.33
C ASN A 276 6.22 -8.60 26.21
N LEU A 277 7.31 -9.24 25.77
CA LEU A 277 8.09 -10.17 26.59
C LEU A 277 8.63 -9.47 27.84
N PHE A 278 9.31 -8.33 27.65
CA PHE A 278 9.91 -7.58 28.76
C PHE A 278 8.86 -7.00 29.71
N LYS A 279 7.69 -6.60 29.20
CA LYS A 279 6.54 -6.22 30.02
C LYS A 279 6.08 -7.37 30.92
N ARG A 280 6.05 -8.62 30.41
CA ARG A 280 5.68 -9.80 31.20
C ARG A 280 6.71 -10.08 32.28
N ILE A 281 8.00 -10.02 31.97
CA ILE A 281 9.09 -10.20 32.94
C ILE A 281 9.00 -9.16 34.04
N ALA A 282 8.82 -7.89 33.69
CA ALA A 282 8.63 -6.81 34.66
C ALA A 282 7.42 -7.06 35.57
N SER A 283 6.32 -7.55 35.01
CA SER A 283 5.11 -7.90 35.77
C SER A 283 5.31 -9.10 36.71
N ILE A 284 6.21 -10.03 36.39
CA ILE A 284 6.56 -11.17 37.24
C ILE A 284 7.45 -10.71 38.40
N LEU A 285 8.48 -9.90 38.11
CA LEU A 285 9.45 -9.44 39.10
C LEU A 285 8.88 -8.40 40.08
N LYS A 286 7.81 -7.68 39.70
CA LYS A 286 7.08 -6.71 40.54
C LYS A 286 7.98 -5.65 41.21
N THR A 287 9.05 -5.26 40.52
CA THR A 287 10.00 -4.22 40.97
C THR A 287 10.24 -3.20 39.86
N HIS A 288 10.65 -2.00 40.26
CA HIS A 288 11.04 -0.93 39.34
C HIS A 288 12.53 -0.99 38.94
N LEU A 289 13.32 -1.81 39.65
CA LEU A 289 14.74 -2.05 39.40
C LEU A 289 14.91 -3.46 38.83
N LEU A 290 14.85 -3.58 37.50
CA LEU A 290 14.78 -4.86 36.81
C LEU A 290 16.20 -5.29 36.38
N PRO A 291 16.73 -6.42 36.88
CA PRO A 291 18.06 -6.91 36.48
C PRO A 291 18.12 -7.22 34.98
N ILE A 292 19.19 -6.79 34.30
CA ILE A 292 19.39 -7.08 32.87
C ILE A 292 19.43 -8.60 32.61
N ALA A 293 20.08 -9.36 33.50
CA ALA A 293 20.18 -10.81 33.43
C ALA A 293 18.82 -11.51 33.29
N ALA A 294 17.77 -11.02 33.97
CA ALA A 294 16.44 -11.64 33.87
C ALA A 294 15.83 -11.50 32.46
N PHE A 295 16.17 -10.42 31.74
CA PHE A 295 15.79 -10.26 30.34
C PHE A 295 16.65 -11.13 29.43
N THR A 296 17.97 -11.18 29.67
CA THR A 296 18.91 -12.04 28.93
C THR A 296 18.49 -13.51 29.00
N ASP A 297 18.19 -14.01 30.19
CA ASP A 297 17.73 -15.39 30.41
C ASP A 297 16.43 -15.67 29.67
N ALA A 298 15.51 -14.70 29.65
CA ALA A 298 14.26 -14.85 28.92
C ALA A 298 14.48 -14.84 27.39
N LEU A 299 15.44 -14.06 26.88
CA LEU A 299 15.80 -14.08 25.46
C LEU A 299 16.44 -15.42 25.06
N LYS A 300 17.33 -15.97 25.90
CA LYS A 300 17.89 -17.31 25.72
C LYS A 300 16.80 -18.38 25.72
N PHE A 301 15.86 -18.30 26.66
CA PHE A 301 14.70 -19.18 26.70
C PHE A 301 13.81 -19.07 25.43
N MET A 302 13.82 -17.91 24.78
CA MET A 302 13.15 -17.67 23.49
C MET A 302 14.01 -18.05 22.27
N GLY A 303 15.10 -18.80 22.45
CA GLY A 303 15.92 -19.35 21.38
C GLY A 303 17.03 -18.42 20.86
N MET A 304 17.34 -17.31 21.55
CA MET A 304 18.52 -16.49 21.26
C MET A 304 19.69 -16.96 22.14
N GLU A 305 20.31 -18.09 21.81
CA GLU A 305 21.26 -18.79 22.70
C GLU A 305 22.52 -17.97 23.02
N ASP A 306 23.04 -17.24 22.03
CA ASP A 306 24.28 -16.47 22.14
C ASP A 306 24.10 -15.04 22.69
N VAL A 307 22.87 -14.66 23.06
CA VAL A 307 22.60 -13.29 23.52
C VAL A 307 23.29 -13.00 24.86
N ASP A 308 24.01 -11.88 24.91
CA ASP A 308 24.68 -11.40 26.11
C ASP A 308 23.95 -10.20 26.74
N SER A 309 24.50 -9.70 27.85
CA SER A 309 23.95 -8.55 28.57
C SER A 309 24.05 -7.25 27.77
N ASP A 310 25.02 -7.12 26.87
CA ASP A 310 25.25 -5.92 26.07
C ASP A 310 24.26 -5.85 24.92
N GLU A 311 24.03 -6.96 24.21
CA GLU A 311 22.96 -7.10 23.22
C GLU A 311 21.57 -6.88 23.84
N THR A 312 21.34 -7.47 25.02
CA THR A 312 20.09 -7.25 25.77
C THR A 312 19.90 -5.78 26.12
N SER A 313 20.98 -5.11 26.57
CA SER A 313 20.99 -3.67 26.87
C SER A 313 20.73 -2.83 25.62
N CYS A 314 21.23 -3.24 24.45
CA CYS A 314 20.96 -2.59 23.17
C CYS A 314 19.47 -2.67 22.80
N ILE A 315 18.85 -3.86 22.92
CA ILE A 315 17.41 -4.04 22.66
C ILE A 315 16.59 -3.15 23.61
N LEU A 316 16.92 -3.15 24.90
CA LEU A 316 16.25 -2.31 25.89
C LEU A 316 16.41 -0.81 25.58
N SER A 317 17.61 -0.38 25.18
CA SER A 317 17.89 1.00 24.80
C SER A 317 17.03 1.44 23.62
N ASN A 318 16.91 0.61 22.59
CA ASN A 318 16.06 0.89 21.43
C ASN A 318 14.58 1.01 21.83
N LEU A 319 14.10 0.13 22.72
CA LEU A 319 12.73 0.19 23.22
C LEU A 319 12.46 1.44 24.07
N ILE A 320 13.46 1.94 24.80
CA ILE A 320 13.35 3.21 25.54
C ILE A 320 13.32 4.39 24.55
N TYR A 321 14.24 4.40 23.58
CA TYR A 321 14.33 5.43 22.54
C TYR A 321 13.01 5.57 21.76
N ASP A 322 12.41 4.44 21.38
CA ASP A 322 11.12 4.38 20.67
C ASP A 322 9.91 4.71 21.57
N GLY A 323 10.12 5.03 22.85
CA GLY A 323 9.06 5.35 23.82
C GLY A 323 8.19 4.14 24.20
N LYS A 324 8.62 2.92 23.87
CA LYS A 324 7.91 1.66 24.15
C LYS A 324 8.09 1.22 25.61
N ILE A 325 9.18 1.67 26.24
CA ILE A 325 9.48 1.55 27.68
C ILE A 325 9.81 2.94 28.22
N LYS A 326 9.22 3.31 29.36
CA LYS A 326 9.58 4.53 30.10
C LYS A 326 10.55 4.18 31.21
N GLY A 327 11.80 4.57 31.07
CA GLY A 327 12.86 4.26 32.03
C GLY A 327 14.24 4.65 31.51
N TYR A 328 15.28 4.20 32.22
CA TYR A 328 16.68 4.33 31.80
C TYR A 328 17.48 3.09 32.21
N LEU A 329 18.62 2.88 31.57
CA LEU A 329 19.55 1.81 31.92
C LEU A 329 20.61 2.31 32.89
N ALA A 330 20.69 1.71 34.08
CA ALA A 330 21.78 1.88 35.03
C ALA A 330 22.89 0.87 34.69
N HIS A 331 23.71 1.19 33.69
CA HIS A 331 24.68 0.25 33.09
C HIS A 331 25.69 -0.33 34.09
N GLN A 332 26.27 0.50 34.98
CA GLN A 332 27.18 0.03 36.04
C GLN A 332 26.52 -0.98 37.00
N GLN A 333 25.21 -0.86 37.19
CA GLN A 333 24.45 -1.71 38.11
C GLN A 333 23.77 -2.88 37.39
N GLN A 334 23.92 -2.99 36.06
CA GLN A 334 23.28 -3.98 35.20
C GLN A 334 21.76 -4.07 35.43
N LYS A 335 21.09 -2.92 35.49
CA LYS A 335 19.65 -2.80 35.77
C LYS A 335 18.95 -1.85 34.80
N LEU A 336 17.73 -2.21 34.43
CA LEU A 336 16.74 -1.33 33.85
C LEU A 336 15.91 -0.70 34.97
N VAL A 337 15.92 0.64 35.06
CA VAL A 337 15.10 1.39 36.00
C VAL A 337 13.87 1.90 35.25
N VAL A 338 12.70 1.31 35.53
CA VAL A 338 11.44 1.67 34.87
C VAL A 338 10.64 2.69 35.69
N SER A 339 9.84 3.51 35.00
CA SER A 339 8.91 4.43 35.64
C SER A 339 7.90 3.69 36.52
N LYS A 340 7.68 4.21 37.74
CA LYS A 340 6.62 3.71 38.64
C LYS A 340 5.22 3.92 38.07
N VAL A 341 5.07 4.88 37.15
CA VAL A 341 3.80 5.19 36.47
C VAL A 341 3.92 4.79 35.00
N GLN A 342 3.12 3.81 34.59
CA GLN A 342 3.06 3.33 33.20
C GLN A 342 4.44 3.03 32.57
N ALA A 343 5.23 2.16 33.21
CA ALA A 343 6.52 1.67 32.69
C ALA A 343 6.47 1.23 31.21
N PHE A 344 5.35 0.65 30.79
CA PHE A 344 5.10 0.21 29.41
C PHE A 344 3.84 0.89 28.88
N PRO A 345 3.97 2.04 28.19
CA PRO A 345 2.83 2.79 27.65
C PRO A 345 1.96 1.94 26.71
N PRO A 346 0.65 2.21 26.60
CA PRO A 346 -0.18 1.59 25.56
C PRO A 346 0.42 1.84 24.18
N LEU A 347 0.31 0.83 23.31
CA LEU A 347 0.89 0.84 21.96
C LEU A 347 0.06 1.68 20.99
#